data_AF-A0A8H5I3W4-F1
#
_entry.id   AF-A0A8H5I3W4-F1
#
_cell.length_a   1.000
_cell.length_b   1.000
_cell.length_c   1.000
_cell.angle_alpha   90.00
_cell.angle_beta   90.00
_cell.angle_gamma   90.00
#
_symmetry.space_group_name_H-M   'P 1'
#
loop_
_entity.id
_entity.type
_entity.pdbx_description
1 polymer ?
#
loop_
_entity_poly.entity_id
_entity_poly.type
_entity_poly.pdbx_seq_one_letter_code
_entity_poly.pdbx_strand_id
1 'polypeptide(L)'
;MLGRPPAIHEDYCHVPLPSRLGDSDIDWDGDEFPTMFEGPSVGDYHLEVISFSKIVSQVLRDLYSPRAGQNLTSDLFNTKELDLKLIQWKQSLPRTLRFDLGHAFDRSFIFKRQRSMLAIKYHHLRALIHRPYLCYPIMRNLDDETDIALSQPNWALVSLYEK
;
A
#
# COMPACT_ATOMS: atom_id res chain seq x y z
N MET A 1 -13.22 0.95 2.42
CA MET A 1 -14.09 -0.20 2.76
C MET A 1 -13.25 -1.46 2.58
N LEU A 2 -12.93 -2.17 3.66
CA LEU A 2 -12.04 -3.34 3.65
C LEU A 2 -12.91 -4.60 3.81
N GLY A 3 -12.68 -5.61 2.96
CA GLY A 3 -13.43 -6.88 2.95
C GLY A 3 -14.25 -7.15 1.68
N ARG A 4 -14.41 -6.15 0.81
CA ARG A 4 -14.94 -6.38 -0.54
C ARG A 4 -13.78 -6.59 -1.51
N PRO A 5 -13.77 -7.69 -2.29
CA PRO A 5 -12.86 -7.82 -3.41
C PRO A 5 -12.94 -6.58 -4.30
N PRO A 6 -11.83 -6.15 -4.92
CA PRO A 6 -11.86 -5.06 -5.89
C PRO A 6 -12.90 -5.37 -6.97
N ALA A 7 -13.93 -4.52 -7.10
CA ALA A 7 -15.00 -4.72 -8.07
C ALA A 7 -14.53 -4.51 -9.52
N ILE A 8 -13.43 -3.76 -9.69
CA ILE A 8 -12.84 -3.44 -10.98
C ILE A 8 -11.39 -3.91 -10.94
N HIS A 9 -11.02 -4.77 -11.88
CA HIS A 9 -9.63 -5.21 -12.05
C HIS A 9 -8.83 -4.12 -12.77
N GLU A 10 -7.57 -3.92 -12.37
CA GLU A 10 -6.66 -2.94 -13.00
C GLU A 10 -6.51 -3.19 -14.51
N ASP A 11 -6.55 -4.46 -14.94
CA ASP A 11 -6.46 -4.84 -16.35
C ASP A 11 -7.61 -4.30 -17.21
N TYR A 12 -8.72 -3.89 -16.60
CA TYR A 12 -9.86 -3.28 -17.30
C TYR A 12 -9.81 -1.74 -17.31
N CYS A 13 -8.80 -1.14 -16.67
CA CYS A 13 -8.63 0.31 -16.65
C CYS A 13 -7.65 0.75 -17.76
N HIS A 14 -8.19 1.04 -18.95
CA HIS A 14 -7.40 1.51 -20.11
C HIS A 14 -7.35 3.04 -20.22
N VAL A 15 -7.86 3.75 -19.22
CA VAL A 15 -7.96 5.22 -19.24
C VAL A 15 -6.59 5.82 -18.91
N PRO A 16 -6.12 6.86 -19.63
CA PRO A 16 -4.91 7.56 -19.23
C PRO A 16 -5.05 8.14 -17.81
N LEU A 17 -3.91 8.30 -17.13
CA LEU A 17 -3.88 8.96 -15.83
C LEU A 17 -4.41 10.40 -15.93
N PRO A 18 -5.06 10.91 -14.88
CA PRO A 18 -5.54 12.29 -14.87
C PRO A 18 -4.38 13.27 -15.02
N SER A 19 -4.67 14.46 -15.54
CA SER A 19 -3.67 15.51 -15.64
C SER A 19 -3.18 15.94 -14.25
N ARG A 20 -1.98 16.52 -14.19
CA ARG A 20 -1.43 17.12 -12.97
C ARG A 20 -2.13 18.43 -12.61
N LEU A 21 -2.96 19.01 -13.47
CA LEU A 21 -3.58 20.32 -13.24
C LEU A 21 -4.60 20.25 -12.10
N GLY A 22 -4.58 21.24 -11.21
CA GLY A 22 -5.62 21.42 -10.21
C GLY A 22 -6.76 22.28 -10.73
N ASP A 23 -7.87 22.31 -9.99
CA ASP A 23 -9.06 23.11 -10.34
C ASP A 23 -8.75 24.61 -10.47
N SER A 24 -7.72 25.09 -9.76
CA SER A 24 -7.23 26.48 -9.82
C SER A 24 -6.51 26.81 -11.12
N ASP A 25 -6.04 25.79 -11.84
CA ASP A 25 -5.27 25.92 -13.08
C ASP A 25 -6.17 25.73 -14.32
N ILE A 26 -7.46 25.46 -14.10
CA ILE A 26 -8.46 25.34 -15.15
C ILE A 26 -8.86 26.76 -15.56
N ASP A 27 -8.58 27.10 -16.81
CA ASP A 27 -9.15 28.27 -17.44
C ASP A 27 -10.64 28.01 -17.74
N TRP A 28 -11.51 28.59 -16.91
CA TRP A 28 -12.95 28.49 -17.07
C TRP A 28 -13.49 29.40 -18.18
N ASP A 29 -12.70 30.40 -18.59
CA ASP A 29 -13.07 31.40 -19.60
C ASP A 29 -12.60 30.99 -21.01
N GLY A 30 -11.62 30.09 -21.11
CA GLY A 30 -11.24 29.36 -22.33
C GLY A 30 -10.33 30.14 -23.30
N ASP A 31 -9.63 31.15 -22.81
CA ASP A 31 -8.76 32.04 -23.57
C ASP A 31 -7.29 31.57 -23.61
N GLU A 32 -6.84 30.73 -22.66
CA GLU A 32 -5.48 30.20 -22.59
C GLU A 32 -5.42 28.68 -22.44
N PHE A 33 -4.57 28.03 -23.25
CA PHE A 33 -4.19 26.64 -23.00
C PHE A 33 -3.17 26.60 -21.85
N PRO A 34 -3.39 25.81 -20.79
CA PRO A 34 -2.45 25.74 -19.68
C PRO A 34 -1.10 25.22 -20.16
N THR A 35 -0.09 26.09 -20.15
CA THR A 35 1.31 25.74 -20.40
C THR A 35 1.74 24.67 -19.40
N MET A 36 2.46 23.63 -19.84
CA MET A 36 2.96 22.56 -18.96
C MET A 36 3.72 23.17 -17.77
N PHE A 37 3.10 23.15 -16.59
CA PHE A 37 3.73 23.65 -15.37
C PHE A 37 4.69 22.60 -14.81
N GLU A 38 5.99 22.89 -14.85
CA GLU A 38 7.03 22.00 -14.33
C GLU A 38 7.17 22.02 -12.80
N GLY A 39 6.43 22.89 -12.11
CA GLY A 39 6.47 23.01 -10.66
C GLY A 39 5.66 21.95 -9.89
N PRO A 40 5.65 22.03 -8.56
CA PRO A 40 4.81 21.18 -7.73
C PRO A 40 3.34 21.47 -7.97
N SER A 41 2.54 20.41 -8.14
CA SER A 41 1.10 20.55 -8.34
C SER A 41 0.30 19.81 -7.28
N VAL A 42 -0.88 20.33 -6.96
CA VAL A 42 -1.89 19.65 -6.13
C VAL A 42 -2.32 18.32 -6.78
N GLY A 43 -2.31 18.23 -8.11
CA GLY A 43 -2.65 17.03 -8.86
C GLY A 43 -1.68 15.85 -8.64
N ASP A 44 -0.43 16.11 -8.24
CA ASP A 44 0.57 15.07 -7.97
C ASP A 44 0.07 14.07 -6.93
N TYR A 45 -0.69 14.55 -5.93
CA TYR A 45 -1.28 13.69 -4.91
C TYR A 45 -2.22 12.64 -5.50
N HIS A 46 -3.02 13.00 -6.51
CA HIS A 46 -3.98 12.07 -7.12
C HIS A 46 -3.27 10.98 -7.91
N LEU A 47 -2.21 11.35 -8.64
CA LEU A 47 -1.36 10.39 -9.34
C LEU A 47 -0.73 9.40 -8.37
N GLU A 48 -0.21 9.88 -7.25
CA GLU A 48 0.38 9.01 -6.22
C GLU A 48 -0.67 8.14 -5.52
N VAL A 49 -1.88 8.63 -5.31
CA VAL A 49 -2.98 7.82 -4.76
C VAL A 49 -3.41 6.71 -5.71
N ILE A 50 -3.43 6.97 -7.03
CA ILE A 50 -3.72 5.94 -8.05
C ILE A 50 -2.59 4.92 -8.10
N SER A 51 -1.33 5.35 -8.07
CA SER A 51 -0.17 4.45 -7.99
C SER A 51 -0.24 3.56 -6.74
N PHE A 52 -0.55 4.17 -5.59
CA PHE A 52 -0.71 3.46 -4.33
C PHE A 52 -1.88 2.46 -4.35
N SER A 53 -3.01 2.79 -5.00
CA SER A 53 -4.16 1.88 -5.05
C SER A 53 -3.83 0.58 -5.79
N LYS A 54 -2.92 0.63 -6.78
CA LYS A 54 -2.43 -0.58 -7.46
C LYS A 54 -1.73 -1.54 -6.49
N ILE A 55 -0.92 -0.99 -5.58
CA ILE A 55 -0.24 -1.78 -4.54
C ILE A 55 -1.27 -2.36 -3.56
N VAL A 56 -2.25 -1.56 -3.13
CA VAL A 56 -3.35 -2.04 -2.27
C VAL A 56 -4.08 -3.21 -2.92
N SER A 57 -4.43 -3.09 -4.21
CA SER A 57 -5.11 -4.15 -4.96
C SER A 57 -4.27 -5.42 -5.04
N GLN A 58 -2.96 -5.31 -5.23
CA GLN A 58 -2.04 -6.47 -5.18
C GLN A 58 -2.03 -7.10 -3.79
N VAL A 59 -1.86 -6.32 -2.72
CA VAL A 59 -1.88 -6.81 -1.33
C VAL A 59 -3.16 -7.60 -1.03
N LEU A 60 -4.31 -7.07 -1.42
CA LEU A 60 -5.60 -7.73 -1.19
C LEU A 60 -5.75 -9.04 -1.98
N ARG A 61 -5.23 -9.12 -3.20
CA ARG A 61 -5.26 -10.36 -4.00
C ARG A 61 -4.29 -11.40 -3.48
N ASP A 62 -3.06 -10.99 -3.18
CA ASP A 62 -1.96 -11.92 -2.94
C ASP A 62 -1.97 -12.43 -1.48
N LEU A 63 -2.35 -11.60 -0.51
CA LEU A 63 -2.35 -11.96 0.91
C LEU A 63 -3.74 -12.27 1.48
N TYR A 64 -4.81 -11.87 0.80
CA TYR A 64 -6.18 -11.98 1.33
C TYR A 64 -7.18 -12.61 0.36
N SER A 65 -6.71 -13.24 -0.73
CA SER A 65 -7.59 -14.06 -1.55
C SER A 65 -8.01 -15.34 -0.81
N PRO A 66 -9.09 -16.02 -1.25
CA PRO A 66 -9.50 -17.30 -0.66
C PRO A 66 -8.44 -18.42 -0.72
N ARG A 67 -7.38 -18.23 -1.52
CA ARG A 67 -6.25 -19.18 -1.65
C ARG A 67 -5.04 -18.79 -0.80
N ALA A 68 -5.06 -17.63 -0.15
CA ALA A 68 -3.98 -17.19 0.74
C ALA A 68 -3.88 -18.12 1.95
N GLY A 69 -2.66 -18.39 2.44
CA GLY A 69 -2.41 -19.28 3.57
C GLY A 69 -2.18 -20.75 3.21
N GLN A 70 -2.29 -21.13 1.93
CA GLN A 70 -2.08 -22.51 1.49
C GLN A 70 -0.59 -22.90 1.41
N ASN A 71 0.32 -21.93 1.25
CA ASN A 71 1.75 -22.17 1.18
C ASN A 71 2.52 -21.04 1.89
N LEU A 72 2.90 -21.30 3.14
CA LEU A 72 3.62 -20.34 4.00
C LEU A 72 4.87 -19.75 3.34
N THR A 73 5.65 -20.56 2.62
CA THR A 73 6.90 -20.09 1.98
C THR A 73 6.61 -19.11 0.84
N SER A 74 5.58 -19.39 0.05
CA SER A 74 5.11 -18.50 -1.02
C SER A 74 4.51 -17.22 -0.44
N ASP A 75 3.73 -17.34 0.63
CA ASP A 75 3.07 -16.19 1.26
C ASP A 75 4.11 -15.23 1.87
N LEU A 76 5.16 -15.78 2.50
CA LEU A 76 6.26 -14.99 3.08
C LEU A 76 7.05 -14.26 2.00
N PHE A 77 7.31 -14.93 0.88
CA PHE A 77 7.97 -14.31 -0.28
C PHE A 77 7.11 -13.15 -0.84
N ASN A 78 5.81 -13.38 -1.06
CA ASN A 78 4.87 -12.36 -1.53
C ASN A 78 4.82 -11.16 -0.58
N THR A 79 4.82 -11.40 0.73
CA THR A 79 4.81 -10.35 1.75
C THR A 79 6.05 -9.46 1.65
N LYS A 80 7.23 -10.07 1.52
CA LYS A 80 8.49 -9.34 1.36
C LYS A 80 8.49 -8.52 0.07
N GLU A 81 8.01 -9.09 -1.04
CA GLU A 81 7.92 -8.38 -2.32
C GLU A 81 6.97 -7.17 -2.23
N LEU A 82 5.81 -7.34 -1.60
CA LEU A 82 4.83 -6.26 -1.43
C LEU A 82 5.35 -5.16 -0.49
N ASP A 83 6.05 -5.50 0.59
CA ASP A 83 6.70 -4.51 1.47
C ASP A 83 7.78 -3.72 0.73
N LEU A 84 8.59 -4.38 -0.11
CA LEU A 84 9.59 -3.73 -0.96
C LEU A 84 8.94 -2.77 -1.96
N LYS A 85 7.87 -3.18 -2.65
CA LYS A 85 7.10 -2.29 -3.56
C LYS A 85 6.56 -1.06 -2.84
N LEU A 86 6.05 -1.24 -1.62
CA LEU A 86 5.53 -0.14 -0.80
C LEU A 86 6.65 0.84 -0.38
N ILE A 87 7.83 0.33 -0.03
CA ILE A 87 9.00 1.16 0.30
C ILE A 87 9.48 1.94 -0.94
N GLN A 88 9.58 1.28 -2.09
CA GLN A 88 9.97 1.91 -3.35
C GLN A 88 9.01 3.02 -3.74
N TRP A 89 7.70 2.79 -3.63
CA TRP A 89 6.68 3.81 -3.86
C TRP A 89 6.91 5.03 -2.94
N LYS A 90 7.11 4.82 -1.64
CA LYS A 90 7.40 5.91 -0.69
C LYS A 90 8.64 6.71 -1.10
N GLN A 91 9.69 6.05 -1.57
CA GLN A 91 10.94 6.70 -2.01
C GLN A 91 10.77 7.49 -3.31
N SER A 92 9.88 7.03 -4.20
CA SER A 92 9.57 7.69 -5.47
C SER A 92 8.75 8.97 -5.32
N LEU A 93 8.19 9.23 -4.14
CA LEU A 93 7.31 10.38 -3.92
C LEU A 93 8.00 11.72 -4.26
N PRO A 94 7.28 12.62 -4.96
CA PRO A 94 7.72 14.00 -5.17
C PRO A 94 8.04 14.71 -3.85
N ARG A 95 8.99 15.64 -3.88
CA ARG A 95 9.48 16.35 -2.68
C ARG A 95 8.37 16.97 -1.84
N THR A 96 7.32 17.49 -2.46
CA THR A 96 6.16 18.11 -1.81
C THR A 96 5.24 17.11 -1.11
N LEU A 97 5.29 15.84 -1.49
CA LEU A 97 4.45 14.75 -0.95
C LEU A 97 5.20 13.79 -0.03
N ARG A 98 6.53 13.90 0.04
CA ARG A 98 7.34 13.19 1.04
C ARG A 98 6.85 13.52 2.44
N PHE A 99 6.82 12.54 3.34
CA PHE A 99 6.32 12.71 4.71
C PHE A 99 7.32 12.22 5.77
N ASP A 100 8.53 11.88 5.34
CA ASP A 100 9.69 11.49 6.16
C ASP A 100 10.58 12.69 6.53
N LEU A 101 10.59 13.73 5.71
CA LEU A 101 11.34 14.97 5.95
C LEU A 101 10.55 15.92 6.86
N GLY A 102 11.23 16.53 7.83
CA GLY A 102 10.66 17.58 8.68
C GLY A 102 10.34 18.82 7.86
N HIS A 103 9.11 18.94 7.37
CA HIS A 103 8.68 20.05 6.51
C HIS A 103 8.26 21.30 7.28
N ALA A 104 9.10 21.74 8.21
CA ALA A 104 8.81 22.86 9.10
C ALA A 104 8.51 24.19 8.37
N PHE A 105 8.84 24.29 7.08
CA PHE A 105 8.74 25.53 6.30
C PHE A 105 7.60 25.57 5.28
N ASP A 106 6.86 24.48 5.11
CA ASP A 106 5.79 24.45 4.11
C ASP A 106 4.48 25.02 4.68
N ARG A 107 4.09 26.19 4.16
CA ARG A 107 2.94 26.96 4.63
C ARG A 107 1.61 26.48 4.04
N SER A 108 1.62 25.64 3.01
CA SER A 108 0.39 25.18 2.36
C SER A 108 -0.32 24.13 3.21
N PHE A 109 -1.54 24.47 3.65
CA PHE A 109 -2.41 23.53 4.36
C PHE A 109 -2.75 22.30 3.50
N ILE A 110 -2.89 22.48 2.18
CA ILE A 110 -3.23 21.40 1.24
C ILE A 110 -2.10 20.37 1.19
N PHE A 111 -0.86 20.79 0.95
CA PHE A 111 0.29 19.87 0.90
C PHE A 111 0.57 19.22 2.26
N LYS A 112 0.34 19.93 3.37
CA LYS A 112 0.38 19.32 4.71
C LYS A 112 -0.65 18.20 4.85
N ARG A 113 -1.91 18.45 4.48
CA ARG A 113 -2.98 17.45 4.52
C ARG A 113 -2.70 16.24 3.62
N GLN A 114 -2.24 16.48 2.40
CA GLN A 114 -1.89 15.42 1.43
C GLN A 114 -0.79 14.51 1.98
N ARG A 115 0.31 15.07 2.51
CA ARG A 115 1.38 14.29 3.17
C ARG A 115 0.86 13.48 4.35
N SER A 116 0.06 14.07 5.23
CA SER A 116 -0.54 13.35 6.35
C SER A 116 -1.41 12.18 5.89
N MET A 117 -2.22 12.38 4.84
CA MET A 117 -3.03 11.30 4.25
C MET A 117 -2.17 10.19 3.67
N LEU A 118 -1.11 10.51 2.94
CA LEU A 118 -0.18 9.51 2.38
C LEU A 118 0.54 8.74 3.49
N ALA A 119 0.98 9.41 4.56
CA ALA A 119 1.60 8.76 5.70
C ALA A 119 0.65 7.76 6.38
N ILE A 120 -0.60 8.17 6.64
CA ILE A 120 -1.62 7.29 7.24
C ILE A 120 -1.85 6.07 6.34
N LYS A 121 -2.05 6.29 5.04
CA LYS A 121 -2.25 5.21 4.06
C LYS A 121 -1.06 4.24 4.02
N TYR A 122 0.16 4.76 3.95
CA TYR A 122 1.39 3.98 3.95
C TYR A 122 1.49 3.10 5.20
N HIS A 123 1.37 3.69 6.39
CA HIS A 123 1.51 2.95 7.63
C HIS A 123 0.39 1.93 7.83
N HIS A 124 -0.83 2.28 7.42
CA HIS A 124 -1.95 1.35 7.45
C HIS A 124 -1.75 0.15 6.53
N LEU A 125 -1.30 0.37 5.29
CA LEU A 125 -1.04 -0.72 4.35
C LEU A 125 0.14 -1.58 4.79
N ARG A 126 1.20 -0.98 5.33
CA ARG A 126 2.32 -1.74 5.91
C ARG A 126 1.85 -2.62 7.07
N ALA A 127 1.04 -2.08 7.98
CA ALA A 127 0.45 -2.89 9.04
C ALA A 127 -0.41 -4.03 8.47
N LEU A 128 -1.15 -3.79 7.39
CA LEU A 128 -1.95 -4.80 6.71
C LEU A 128 -1.06 -5.91 6.10
N ILE A 129 0.01 -5.56 5.39
CA ILE A 129 0.95 -6.54 4.78
C ILE A 129 1.50 -7.51 5.83
N HIS A 130 1.87 -7.02 7.02
CA HIS A 130 2.46 -7.84 8.08
C HIS A 130 1.42 -8.50 9.00
N ARG A 131 0.13 -8.14 8.90
CA ARG A 131 -0.92 -8.63 9.78
C ARG A 131 -1.10 -10.15 9.79
N PRO A 132 -1.03 -10.88 8.65
CA PRO A 132 -1.19 -12.34 8.66
C PRO A 132 -0.21 -13.03 9.61
N TYR A 133 1.02 -12.53 9.72
CA TYR A 133 2.08 -13.12 10.55
C TYR A 133 1.99 -12.75 12.02
N LEU A 134 1.31 -11.65 12.36
CA LEU A 134 0.99 -11.33 13.76
C LEU A 134 -0.10 -12.26 14.31
N CYS A 135 -1.03 -12.69 13.44
CA CYS A 135 -2.08 -13.63 13.80
C CYS A 135 -1.67 -15.10 13.61
N TYR A 136 -0.61 -15.39 12.86
CA TYR A 136 -0.17 -16.75 12.57
C TYR A 136 0.16 -17.58 13.82
N PRO A 137 0.88 -17.06 14.86
CA PRO A 137 1.06 -17.80 16.11
C PRO A 137 -0.25 -18.06 16.85
N ILE A 138 -1.20 -17.12 16.79
CA ILE A 138 -2.50 -17.23 17.45
C ILE A 138 -3.37 -18.27 16.74
N MET A 139 -3.38 -18.26 15.40
CA MET A 139 -4.09 -19.25 14.60
C MET A 139 -3.44 -20.63 14.71
N ARG A 140 -2.10 -20.73 14.70
CA ARG A 140 -1.40 -21.99 14.95
C ARG A 140 -1.72 -22.57 16.32
N ASN A 141 -1.85 -21.75 17.37
CA ASN A 141 -2.26 -22.24 18.69
C ASN A 141 -3.73 -22.73 18.71
N LEU A 142 -4.61 -22.20 17.85
CA LEU A 142 -6.00 -22.66 17.71
C LEU A 142 -6.08 -23.93 16.85
N ASP A 143 -5.28 -24.00 15.79
CA ASP A 143 -5.14 -25.21 14.96
C ASP A 143 -4.49 -26.33 15.77
N ASP A 144 -3.47 -26.03 16.59
CA ASP A 144 -2.89 -26.96 17.56
C ASP A 144 -3.95 -27.40 18.60
N GLU A 145 -4.85 -26.56 19.12
CA GLU A 145 -5.94 -27.07 19.99
C GLU A 145 -6.89 -28.06 19.28
N THR A 146 -7.11 -27.90 17.97
CA THR A 146 -7.87 -28.87 17.15
C THR A 146 -7.05 -30.08 16.70
N ASP A 147 -5.73 -29.97 16.57
CA ASP A 147 -4.78 -31.04 16.17
C ASP A 147 -4.07 -31.73 17.35
N ILE A 148 -4.18 -31.20 18.58
CA ILE A 148 -3.70 -31.82 19.84
C ILE A 148 -4.50 -33.10 20.14
N ALA A 149 -5.64 -33.30 19.47
CA ALA A 149 -6.29 -34.59 19.43
C ALA A 149 -5.49 -35.67 18.66
N LEU A 150 -4.49 -35.32 17.83
CA LEU A 150 -3.88 -36.29 16.91
C LEU A 150 -2.36 -36.31 16.67
N SER A 151 -1.50 -35.36 17.08
CA SER A 151 -0.04 -35.68 17.16
C SER A 151 0.83 -34.57 17.78
N GLN A 152 1.79 -34.99 18.61
CA GLN A 152 2.75 -34.11 19.27
C GLN A 152 3.70 -33.38 18.29
N PRO A 153 4.01 -32.08 18.51
CA PRO A 153 4.94 -31.35 17.66
C PRO A 153 6.40 -31.47 18.13
N ASN A 154 7.30 -31.78 17.17
CA ASN A 154 8.75 -31.80 17.34
C ASN A 154 9.33 -30.37 17.24
N TRP A 155 9.78 -29.82 18.36
CA TRP A 155 10.35 -28.48 18.55
C TRP A 155 11.72 -28.25 17.88
N ALA A 156 12.26 -29.23 17.17
CA ALA A 156 13.62 -29.19 16.61
C ALA A 156 13.77 -28.34 15.32
N LEU A 157 12.68 -27.99 14.64
CA LEU A 157 12.75 -27.24 13.37
C LEU A 157 12.81 -25.71 13.56
N VAL A 158 12.39 -25.21 14.73
CA VAL A 158 12.37 -23.76 15.01
C VAL A 158 13.75 -23.23 15.39
N SER A 159 14.60 -24.06 16.01
CA SER A 159 15.95 -23.65 16.43
C SER A 159 17.00 -23.61 15.30
N LEU A 160 16.66 -24.08 14.09
CA LEU A 160 17.61 -24.14 12.98
C LEU A 160 17.73 -22.82 12.20
N TYR A 161 16.79 -21.88 12.38
CA TYR A 161 16.72 -20.62 11.61
C TYR A 161 17.17 -19.37 12.39
N GLU A 162 17.76 -19.54 13.57
CA GLU A 162 18.25 -18.43 14.42
C GLU A 162 19.76 -18.16 14.27
N LYS A 163 20.33 -18.37 13.07
CA LYS A 163 21.71 -17.94 12.74
C LYS A 163 21.81 -17.20 11.43
#